data_AF-A0ABD3IX94-F1
#
_entry.id   AF-A0ABD3IX94-F1
#
_cell.length_a   1.000
_cell.length_b   1.000
_cell.length_c   1.000
_cell.angle_alpha   90.00
_cell.angle_beta   90.00
_cell.angle_gamma   90.00
#
_symmetry.space_group_name_H-M   'P 1'
#
loop_
_entity.id
_entity.type
_entity.pdbx_description
1 polymer ?
#
loop_
_entity_poly.entity_id
_entity_poly.type
_entity_poly.pdbx_seq_one_letter_code
_entity_poly.pdbx_strand_id
1 'polypeptide(L)'
;MTNSPVSPPSSLGSSRNPLAPSFPSADRHRGSKMRPVARDDGLDEPRRCNRRRRSLRAGNDRGRVEDKSKSRTPSRAMLILFLAVSAGMISPSKGSYVSAFYVLGDSSVDCGGNTLFYPFLHGELSLHPCSGGADKTLVPHFLAEKMGIQNTPPFYAQNGSIASLLRGMNFGSAEATILNFGGRKFQSLNQQLRQVLETFQLVQLHLAEESAREFMESSITYLSFGKDDYIEFFLRTSSGITHKFTGQEFARVLVDQMIDAVISLYNANARKIICMGILPLGCTPRIRWERVNSTSSGGERNICAEEVNELILEYNSMLEGRIFDLKAELPDAKIVFCNTYHGILEVITSPQRHGFEDVETACCGLGQGGMLIGCLSTEMACKEESAHVWWDLYNPTQAVNRLLAESAWSGQELSSICRPVNIQELVSISFSR
;
A
#
# COMPACT_ATOMS: atom_id res chain seq x y z
N MET A 1 35.72 -6.35 -65.84
CA MET A 1 36.47 -5.75 -64.72
C MET A 1 35.62 -5.97 -63.46
N THR A 2 35.66 -7.12 -62.78
CA THR A 2 36.60 -7.55 -61.70
C THR A 2 36.78 -6.44 -60.64
N ASN A 3 36.61 -6.60 -59.33
CA ASN A 3 36.45 -7.75 -58.44
C ASN A 3 35.84 -7.31 -57.09
N SER A 4 35.31 -8.31 -56.39
CA SER A 4 34.88 -8.49 -54.99
C SER A 4 35.85 -7.99 -53.87
N PRO A 5 35.46 -8.10 -52.58
CA PRO A 5 35.71 -7.14 -51.49
C PRO A 5 36.94 -7.45 -50.61
N VAL A 6 37.23 -6.55 -49.66
CA VAL A 6 38.25 -6.78 -48.61
C VAL A 6 37.65 -6.56 -47.22
N SER A 7 37.77 -7.58 -46.38
CA SER A 7 37.77 -7.51 -44.91
C SER A 7 39.11 -8.09 -44.41
N PRO A 8 39.37 -8.09 -43.10
CA PRO A 8 40.21 -7.16 -42.34
C PRO A 8 41.60 -7.77 -41.98
N PRO A 9 42.42 -7.10 -41.16
CA PRO A 9 43.42 -7.79 -40.36
C PRO A 9 43.09 -7.77 -38.86
N SER A 10 43.45 -8.90 -38.25
CA SER A 10 43.34 -9.28 -36.85
C SER A 10 44.60 -8.98 -36.02
N SER A 11 44.39 -8.97 -34.71
CA SER A 11 45.30 -9.38 -33.62
C SER A 11 46.30 -8.36 -33.04
N LEU A 12 46.19 -8.03 -31.74
CA LEU A 12 46.92 -8.67 -30.62
C LEU A 12 46.83 -7.84 -29.33
N GLY A 13 46.56 -8.50 -28.19
CA GLY A 13 47.35 -8.26 -26.98
C GLY A 13 46.69 -7.62 -25.74
N SER A 14 46.61 -8.44 -24.70
CA SER A 14 46.87 -8.10 -23.27
C SER A 14 45.77 -7.52 -22.39
N SER A 15 45.14 -8.42 -21.62
CA SER A 15 45.10 -8.46 -20.15
C SER A 15 45.29 -7.13 -19.38
N ARG A 16 44.26 -6.74 -18.60
CA ARG A 16 44.33 -6.41 -17.16
C ARG A 16 42.94 -6.08 -16.59
N ASN A 17 42.55 -6.83 -15.55
CA ASN A 17 41.42 -6.54 -14.66
C ASN A 17 41.57 -5.16 -13.98
N PRO A 18 40.48 -4.42 -13.74
CA PRO A 18 40.40 -3.46 -12.66
C PRO A 18 39.76 -4.09 -11.41
N LEU A 19 40.41 -3.81 -10.29
CA LEU A 19 40.15 -4.29 -8.94
C LEU A 19 38.87 -3.74 -8.33
N ALA A 20 38.28 -4.55 -7.45
CA ALA A 20 37.27 -4.15 -6.48
C ALA A 20 37.80 -3.05 -5.52
N PRO A 21 36.96 -2.11 -5.06
CA PRO A 21 37.35 -1.19 -4.00
C PRO A 21 37.29 -1.88 -2.63
N SER A 22 38.44 -1.92 -1.98
CA SER A 22 38.64 -2.29 -0.58
C SER A 22 38.07 -1.24 0.39
N PHE A 23 37.28 -1.69 1.35
CA PHE A 23 36.83 -0.91 2.52
C PHE A 23 38.02 -0.53 3.42
N PRO A 24 38.12 0.72 3.92
CA PRO A 24 39.02 1.03 5.02
C PRO A 24 38.37 0.67 6.37
N SER A 25 39.17 -0.07 7.15
CA SER A 25 38.92 -0.49 8.52
C SER A 25 38.73 0.68 9.48
N ALA A 26 37.86 0.45 10.46
CA ALA A 26 37.60 1.32 11.59
C ALA A 26 38.86 1.57 12.43
N ASP A 27 39.16 2.84 12.67
CA ASP A 27 40.21 3.24 13.60
C ASP A 27 39.62 3.95 14.84
N ARG A 28 40.15 3.53 15.99
CA ARG A 28 39.78 3.95 17.33
C ARG A 28 40.29 5.36 17.62
N HIS A 29 39.43 6.26 18.11
CA HIS A 29 39.89 7.34 18.99
C HIS A 29 38.97 7.61 20.18
N ARG A 30 39.51 7.25 21.36
CA ARG A 30 39.53 7.96 22.65
C ARG A 30 38.50 9.08 22.90
N GLY A 31 37.58 8.74 23.81
CA GLY A 31 37.27 9.42 25.09
C GLY A 31 37.46 10.93 25.23
N SER A 32 36.36 11.61 25.53
CA SER A 32 36.36 12.80 26.39
C SER A 32 35.34 12.64 27.51
N LYS A 33 35.82 12.89 28.73
CA LYS A 33 35.14 12.79 30.02
C LYS A 33 34.10 13.92 30.15
N MET A 34 32.86 13.58 30.52
CA MET A 34 31.95 14.53 31.17
C MET A 34 31.92 14.23 32.67
N ARG A 35 32.19 15.27 33.48
CA ARG A 35 31.96 15.25 34.94
C ARG A 35 30.49 15.60 35.24
N PRO A 36 29.92 15.06 36.33
CA PRO A 36 28.54 15.31 36.72
C PRO A 36 28.40 16.62 37.51
N VAL A 37 27.28 17.31 37.32
CA VAL A 37 26.78 18.31 38.28
C VAL A 37 25.49 17.75 38.87
N ALA A 38 25.43 17.77 40.19
CA ALA A 38 24.36 17.21 40.99
C ALA A 38 23.23 18.22 41.23
N ARG A 39 22.01 17.65 41.31
CA ARG A 39 20.84 17.95 42.16
C ARG A 39 20.45 19.41 42.43
N ASP A 40 19.17 19.70 42.21
CA ASP A 40 18.32 20.05 43.35
C ASP A 40 16.88 19.54 43.19
N ASP A 41 16.27 19.23 44.33
CA ASP A 41 15.05 18.47 44.55
C ASP A 41 13.76 19.29 44.35
N GLY A 42 12.68 18.60 43.97
CA GLY A 42 11.33 19.16 43.87
C GLY A 42 10.27 18.06 43.80
N LEU A 43 9.81 17.64 44.98
CA LEU A 43 8.78 16.64 45.23
C LEU A 43 7.41 17.06 44.69
N ASP A 44 6.68 16.16 44.03
CA ASP A 44 5.22 16.06 44.21
C ASP A 44 4.69 14.63 43.89
N GLU A 45 3.85 14.12 44.79
CA GLU A 45 3.34 12.74 44.84
C GLU A 45 2.27 12.41 43.77
N PRO A 46 2.16 11.13 43.35
CA PRO A 46 1.02 10.67 42.55
C PRO A 46 -0.18 10.23 43.42
N ARG A 47 -1.36 10.78 43.09
CA ARG A 47 -2.67 10.43 43.68
C ARG A 47 -3.02 8.95 43.48
N ARG A 48 -3.28 8.25 44.59
CA ARG A 48 -3.84 6.89 44.66
C ARG A 48 -5.25 6.81 44.07
N CYS A 49 -5.45 5.87 43.15
CA CYS A 49 -6.75 5.46 42.65
C CYS A 49 -7.28 4.26 43.48
N ASN A 50 -8.39 4.45 44.19
CA ASN A 50 -9.02 3.47 45.09
C ASN A 50 -9.76 2.36 44.30
N ARG A 51 -9.20 1.14 44.26
CA ARG A 51 -9.93 -0.07 43.83
C ARG A 51 -10.65 -0.70 45.03
N ARG A 52 -11.99 -0.59 45.08
CA ARG A 52 -12.84 -1.34 46.02
C ARG A 52 -12.83 -2.83 45.66
N ARG A 53 -12.24 -3.66 46.53
CA ARG A 53 -12.43 -5.12 46.56
C ARG A 53 -13.82 -5.43 47.16
N ARG A 54 -14.67 -6.16 46.43
CA ARG A 54 -15.86 -6.81 46.99
C ARG A 54 -15.45 -8.16 47.57
N SER A 55 -15.72 -8.33 48.87
CA SER A 55 -15.59 -9.55 49.64
C SER A 55 -16.77 -10.49 49.34
N LEU A 56 -16.44 -11.74 49.04
CA LEU A 56 -17.36 -12.88 49.04
C LEU A 56 -17.70 -13.23 50.49
N ARG A 57 -19.01 -13.28 50.82
CA ARG A 57 -19.53 -13.87 52.05
C ARG A 57 -20.13 -15.24 51.73
N ALA A 58 -19.70 -16.21 52.51
CA ALA A 58 -20.29 -17.54 52.61
C ALA A 58 -21.68 -17.47 53.26
N GLY A 59 -22.62 -18.21 52.70
CA GLY A 59 -23.91 -18.55 53.29
C GLY A 59 -24.06 -20.08 53.20
N ASN A 60 -24.03 -20.71 54.36
CA ASN A 60 -24.16 -22.15 54.56
C ASN A 60 -25.63 -22.41 54.88
N ASP A 61 -26.30 -23.33 54.17
CA ASP A 61 -27.56 -23.87 54.68
C ASP A 61 -27.69 -25.37 54.39
N ARG A 62 -28.01 -26.09 55.46
CA ARG A 62 -28.13 -27.55 55.55
C ARG A 62 -29.54 -27.96 55.14
N GLY A 63 -29.64 -28.98 54.28
CA GLY A 63 -30.86 -29.75 54.04
C GLY A 63 -30.50 -31.20 53.80
N ARG A 64 -31.23 -32.11 54.44
CA ARG A 64 -30.83 -33.45 54.85
C ARG A 64 -31.56 -34.53 54.01
N VAL A 65 -30.80 -35.50 53.50
CA VAL A 65 -31.09 -36.96 53.35
C VAL A 65 -32.29 -37.36 52.46
N GLU A 66 -32.03 -38.16 51.42
CA GLU A 66 -32.39 -39.59 51.41
C GLU A 66 -31.67 -40.37 50.29
N ASP A 67 -31.24 -41.57 50.68
CA ASP A 67 -30.42 -42.54 49.98
C ASP A 67 -31.32 -43.51 49.19
N LYS A 68 -30.91 -43.91 47.98
CA LYS A 68 -31.31 -45.17 47.36
C LYS A 68 -30.35 -45.56 46.24
N SER A 69 -29.30 -46.26 46.68
CA SER A 69 -28.61 -47.34 45.98
C SER A 69 -29.44 -48.07 44.91
N LYS A 70 -28.87 -48.23 43.71
CA LYS A 70 -28.79 -49.53 43.03
C LYS A 70 -27.73 -49.54 41.93
N SER A 71 -26.76 -50.43 42.12
CA SER A 71 -25.73 -50.82 41.17
C SER A 71 -26.31 -51.66 40.03
N ARG A 72 -25.70 -51.58 38.85
CA ARG A 72 -25.53 -52.70 37.90
C ARG A 72 -24.47 -52.34 36.86
N THR A 73 -23.39 -53.11 36.87
CA THR A 73 -22.35 -53.16 35.83
C THR A 73 -22.73 -54.22 34.77
N PRO A 74 -21.86 -54.51 33.78
CA PRO A 74 -21.94 -54.07 32.40
C PRO A 74 -22.39 -55.20 31.44
N SER A 75 -22.75 -54.89 30.20
CA SER A 75 -22.78 -55.93 29.18
C SER A 75 -22.28 -55.41 27.84
N ARG A 76 -21.22 -56.08 27.37
CA ARG A 76 -20.64 -55.94 26.04
C ARG A 76 -21.62 -56.48 25.01
N ALA A 77 -22.07 -55.64 24.09
CA ALA A 77 -22.59 -56.09 22.81
C ALA A 77 -22.09 -55.12 21.73
N MET A 78 -21.20 -55.65 20.90
CA MET A 78 -20.61 -55.04 19.73
C MET A 78 -21.69 -54.94 18.64
N LEU A 79 -22.00 -53.75 18.14
CA LEU A 79 -22.52 -53.63 16.77
C LEU A 79 -22.15 -52.26 16.18
N ILE A 80 -21.30 -52.37 15.17
CA ILE A 80 -20.87 -51.41 14.15
C ILE A 80 -21.96 -50.37 13.85
N LEU A 81 -21.68 -49.09 14.13
CA LEU A 81 -22.39 -47.98 13.50
C LEU A 81 -21.37 -47.04 12.84
N PHE A 82 -21.63 -46.82 11.57
CA PHE A 82 -20.75 -46.27 10.56
C PHE A 82 -20.14 -44.91 10.94
N LEU A 83 -18.87 -44.76 10.55
CA LEU A 83 -18.19 -43.50 10.31
C LEU A 83 -19.06 -42.60 9.42
N ALA A 84 -19.73 -41.64 10.04
CA ALA A 84 -20.15 -40.42 9.38
C ALA A 84 -19.43 -39.27 10.08
N VAL A 85 -18.11 -39.20 9.90
CA VAL A 85 -17.44 -37.90 9.93
C VAL A 85 -18.03 -37.18 8.74
N SER A 86 -19.03 -36.34 9.01
CA SER A 86 -19.46 -35.32 8.07
C SER A 86 -18.24 -34.42 7.84
N ALA A 87 -17.41 -34.80 6.88
CA ALA A 87 -16.65 -33.84 6.11
C ALA A 87 -17.70 -32.86 5.61
N GLY A 88 -17.82 -31.73 6.30
CA GLY A 88 -18.46 -30.56 5.75
C GLY A 88 -17.68 -30.26 4.50
N MET A 89 -18.15 -30.80 3.37
CA MET A 89 -17.81 -30.32 2.05
C MET A 89 -18.25 -28.86 2.09
N ILE A 90 -17.29 -27.99 2.37
CA ILE A 90 -17.38 -26.58 1.99
C ILE A 90 -17.63 -26.66 0.49
N SER A 91 -18.89 -26.55 0.08
CA SER A 91 -19.18 -26.27 -1.33
C SER A 91 -18.35 -25.03 -1.66
N PRO A 92 -17.51 -25.06 -2.71
CA PRO A 92 -16.87 -23.84 -3.15
C PRO A 92 -18.00 -22.87 -3.46
N SER A 93 -18.17 -21.83 -2.64
CA SER A 93 -18.87 -20.64 -3.06
C SER A 93 -18.29 -20.31 -4.42
N LYS A 94 -19.10 -20.15 -5.47
CA LYS A 94 -18.66 -19.85 -6.86
C LYS A 94 -17.33 -19.09 -6.82
N GLY A 95 -16.24 -19.82 -7.03
CA GLY A 95 -14.93 -19.47 -6.48
C GLY A 95 -14.47 -18.14 -7.02
N SER A 96 -14.13 -17.20 -6.14
CA SER A 96 -13.23 -16.13 -6.56
C SER A 96 -11.97 -16.81 -7.10
N TYR A 97 -11.53 -16.42 -8.29
CA TYR A 97 -10.25 -16.88 -8.88
C TYR A 97 -9.03 -16.27 -8.15
N VAL A 98 -9.26 -15.54 -7.05
CA VAL A 98 -8.25 -14.86 -6.25
C VAL A 98 -8.20 -15.48 -4.86
N SER A 99 -7.03 -16.00 -4.48
CA SER A 99 -6.83 -16.62 -3.17
C SER A 99 -6.63 -15.60 -2.05
N ALA A 100 -5.83 -14.57 -2.31
CA ALA A 100 -5.59 -13.47 -1.39
C ALA A 100 -5.24 -12.18 -2.14
N PHE A 101 -5.37 -11.05 -1.44
CA PHE A 101 -5.02 -9.73 -1.93
C PHE A 101 -4.01 -9.08 -0.99
N TYR A 102 -2.83 -8.74 -1.51
CA TYR A 102 -1.74 -8.13 -0.76
C TYR A 102 -1.52 -6.72 -1.28
N VAL A 103 -1.66 -5.73 -0.40
CA VAL A 103 -1.68 -4.32 -0.81
C VAL A 103 -0.51 -3.59 -0.18
N LEU A 104 0.27 -2.89 -1.00
CA LEU A 104 1.39 -2.05 -0.60
C LEU A 104 1.19 -0.65 -1.18
N GLY A 105 1.57 0.37 -0.42
CA GLY A 105 1.50 1.74 -0.91
C GLY A 105 1.50 2.82 0.15
N ASP A 106 1.10 4.00 -0.30
CA ASP A 106 0.95 5.21 0.51
C ASP A 106 -0.52 5.43 0.99
N SER A 107 -0.93 6.68 1.19
CA SER A 107 -2.31 7.04 1.55
C SER A 107 -3.35 6.66 0.50
N SER A 108 -2.94 6.33 -0.73
CA SER A 108 -3.82 5.77 -1.77
C SER A 108 -4.36 4.38 -1.45
N VAL A 109 -3.74 3.67 -0.49
CA VAL A 109 -4.16 2.33 -0.08
C VAL A 109 -4.41 2.19 1.42
N ASP A 110 -3.93 3.12 2.25
CA ASP A 110 -4.10 3.08 3.71
C ASP A 110 -4.59 4.43 4.27
N CYS A 111 -5.68 4.41 5.03
CA CYS A 111 -6.19 5.60 5.73
C CYS A 111 -5.50 5.84 7.10
N GLY A 112 -4.28 5.36 7.29
CA GLY A 112 -3.54 5.46 8.56
C GLY A 112 -3.72 4.26 9.50
N GLY A 113 -4.25 3.13 9.01
CA GLY A 113 -4.41 1.91 9.81
C GLY A 113 -3.08 1.29 10.21
N ASN A 114 -2.02 1.53 9.43
CA ASN A 114 -0.66 1.08 9.75
C ASN A 114 0.24 2.19 10.31
N THR A 115 -0.28 3.40 10.48
CA THR A 115 0.50 4.55 10.94
C THR A 115 0.13 4.86 12.41
N LEU A 116 0.66 4.04 13.32
CA LEU A 116 0.44 4.18 14.78
C LEU A 116 0.93 5.56 15.28
N PHE A 117 0.09 6.25 16.08
CA PHE A 117 0.34 7.60 16.65
C PHE A 117 0.40 8.77 15.65
N TYR A 118 0.03 8.53 14.41
CA TYR A 118 0.16 9.47 13.29
C TYR A 118 -0.66 10.77 13.45
N PRO A 119 -1.96 10.75 13.82
CA PRO A 119 -2.70 12.00 14.07
C PRO A 119 -2.18 12.80 15.28
N PHE A 120 -1.48 12.15 16.22
CA PHE A 120 -1.02 12.77 17.47
C PHE A 120 0.36 13.43 17.34
N LEU A 121 1.20 12.96 16.40
CA LEU A 121 2.59 13.42 16.27
C LEU A 121 2.83 14.34 15.07
N HIS A 122 1.85 14.48 14.20
CA HIS A 122 1.98 15.20 12.93
C HIS A 122 0.76 16.09 12.68
N GLY A 123 0.92 17.40 12.88
CA GLY A 123 -0.11 18.41 12.63
C GLY A 123 -0.36 18.73 11.15
N GLU A 124 0.32 18.04 10.24
CA GLU A 124 0.21 18.24 8.78
C GLU A 124 -0.74 17.25 8.10
N LEU A 125 -1.40 16.39 8.88
CA LEU A 125 -2.09 15.24 8.33
C LEU A 125 -3.56 15.44 8.10
N SER A 126 -3.97 14.85 6.99
CA SER A 126 -5.36 14.74 6.60
C SER A 126 -5.90 13.36 6.97
N LEU A 127 -6.90 13.35 7.83
CA LEU A 127 -7.72 12.19 8.08
C LEU A 127 -8.50 11.86 6.81
N HIS A 128 -8.20 10.70 6.24
CA HIS A 128 -9.06 10.11 5.24
C HIS A 128 -10.10 9.25 5.95
N PRO A 129 -11.40 9.42 5.71
CA PRO A 129 -12.39 8.53 6.28
C PRO A 129 -12.14 7.14 5.72
N CYS A 130 -11.70 6.24 6.58
CA CYS A 130 -11.91 4.81 6.42
C CYS A 130 -12.73 4.40 7.64
N SER A 131 -14.05 4.25 7.48
CA SER A 131 -14.84 3.61 8.52
C SER A 131 -14.29 2.20 8.68
N GLY A 132 -13.71 1.87 9.83
CA GLY A 132 -13.21 0.53 10.11
C GLY A 132 -14.33 -0.50 9.96
N GLY A 133 -14.43 -1.12 8.78
CA GLY A 133 -15.59 -1.94 8.39
C GLY A 133 -15.90 -1.95 6.88
N ALA A 134 -17.18 -2.16 6.57
CA ALA A 134 -17.74 -2.47 5.24
C ALA A 134 -17.80 -1.30 4.24
N ASP A 135 -17.42 -0.08 4.66
CA ASP A 135 -17.43 1.10 3.80
C ASP A 135 -16.16 1.17 2.95
N LYS A 136 -16.34 1.44 1.66
CA LYS A 136 -15.28 1.37 0.65
C LYS A 136 -14.89 2.77 0.24
N THR A 137 -13.64 3.15 0.47
CA THR A 137 -13.20 4.54 0.31
C THR A 137 -12.08 4.69 -0.70
N LEU A 138 -11.22 3.67 -0.81
CA LEU A 138 -10.03 3.64 -1.65
C LEU A 138 -10.21 2.62 -2.78
N VAL A 139 -9.46 2.80 -3.87
CA VAL A 139 -9.47 1.89 -5.04
C VAL A 139 -9.32 0.41 -4.64
N PRO A 140 -8.35 -0.03 -3.81
CA PRO A 140 -8.25 -1.43 -3.41
C PRO A 140 -9.47 -1.97 -2.66
N HIS A 141 -10.22 -1.13 -1.92
CA HIS A 141 -11.46 -1.55 -1.26
C HIS A 141 -12.57 -1.90 -2.26
N PHE A 142 -12.73 -1.07 -3.30
CA PHE A 142 -13.69 -1.35 -4.38
C PHE A 142 -13.27 -2.55 -5.23
N LEU A 143 -11.97 -2.72 -5.49
CA LEU A 143 -11.46 -3.88 -6.22
C LEU A 143 -11.66 -5.19 -5.44
N ALA A 144 -11.43 -5.19 -4.12
CA ALA A 144 -11.67 -6.36 -3.27
C ALA A 144 -13.12 -6.84 -3.37
N GLU A 145 -14.08 -5.92 -3.33
CA GLU A 145 -15.49 -6.24 -3.57
C GLU A 145 -15.72 -6.87 -4.94
N LYS A 146 -15.18 -6.27 -6.01
CA LYS A 146 -15.36 -6.78 -7.38
C LYS A 146 -14.79 -8.19 -7.55
N MET A 147 -13.69 -8.48 -6.86
CA MET A 147 -13.08 -9.81 -6.79
C MET A 147 -13.87 -10.80 -5.94
N GLY A 148 -14.84 -10.34 -5.15
CA GLY A 148 -15.64 -11.18 -4.25
C GLY A 148 -14.89 -11.61 -3.00
N ILE A 149 -13.87 -10.84 -2.59
CA ILE A 149 -13.07 -11.09 -1.38
C ILE A 149 -13.32 -10.00 -0.33
N GLN A 150 -12.96 -10.27 0.93
CA GLN A 150 -13.05 -9.26 1.99
C GLN A 150 -11.94 -8.22 1.84
N ASN A 151 -12.21 -6.99 2.30
CA ASN A 151 -11.17 -5.97 2.43
C ASN A 151 -10.02 -6.48 3.30
N THR A 152 -8.80 -6.14 2.89
CA THR A 152 -7.59 -6.63 3.53
C THR A 152 -7.32 -5.82 4.80
N PRO A 153 -7.19 -6.48 5.97
CA PRO A 153 -6.95 -5.76 7.22
C PRO A 153 -5.54 -5.12 7.20
N PRO A 154 -5.34 -4.00 7.92
CA PRO A 154 -4.01 -3.43 8.13
C PRO A 154 -3.06 -4.44 8.78
N PHE A 155 -1.81 -4.46 8.33
CA PHE A 155 -0.75 -5.32 8.84
C PHE A 155 -0.57 -5.22 10.36
N TYR A 156 -0.68 -4.04 10.97
CA TYR A 156 -0.56 -3.91 12.43
C TYR A 156 -1.83 -4.27 13.22
N ALA A 157 -2.96 -4.50 12.54
CA ALA A 157 -4.21 -4.94 13.17
C ALA A 157 -4.34 -6.47 13.24
N GLN A 158 -3.42 -7.22 12.63
CA GLN A 158 -3.48 -8.68 12.55
C GLN A 158 -3.10 -9.37 13.87
N ASN A 159 -3.68 -10.55 14.11
CA ASN A 159 -3.56 -11.29 15.38
C ASN A 159 -2.56 -12.46 15.35
N GLY A 160 -1.74 -12.56 14.31
CA GLY A 160 -0.76 -13.61 14.05
C GLY A 160 -1.34 -14.89 13.44
N SER A 161 -2.67 -14.97 13.23
CA SER A 161 -3.28 -16.22 12.77
C SER A 161 -3.01 -16.49 11.29
N ILE A 162 -2.76 -17.75 10.96
CA ILE A 162 -2.60 -18.18 9.56
C ILE A 162 -3.83 -17.84 8.71
N ALA A 163 -5.04 -17.92 9.28
CA ALA A 163 -6.26 -17.53 8.61
C ALA A 163 -6.29 -16.04 8.24
N SER A 164 -5.58 -15.19 8.96
CA SER A 164 -5.37 -13.79 8.57
C SER A 164 -4.40 -13.68 7.40
N LEU A 165 -3.27 -14.40 7.44
CA LEU A 165 -2.24 -14.38 6.39
C LEU A 165 -2.79 -14.90 5.04
N LEU A 166 -3.61 -15.96 5.09
CA LEU A 166 -4.23 -16.57 3.91
C LEU A 166 -5.38 -15.76 3.31
N ARG A 167 -5.88 -14.74 4.02
CA ARG A 167 -6.89 -13.81 3.47
C ARG A 167 -6.27 -12.62 2.72
N GLY A 168 -4.97 -12.40 2.88
CA GLY A 168 -4.31 -11.18 2.40
C GLY A 168 -4.27 -10.06 3.44
N MET A 169 -3.41 -9.08 3.22
CA MET A 169 -3.13 -7.99 4.16
C MET A 169 -2.78 -6.69 3.44
N ASN A 170 -3.07 -5.58 4.09
CA ASN A 170 -2.66 -4.25 3.67
C ASN A 170 -1.43 -3.81 4.47
N PHE A 171 -0.29 -3.68 3.79
CA PHE A 171 0.99 -3.22 4.32
C PHE A 171 1.22 -1.73 4.06
N GLY A 172 0.32 -1.09 3.32
CA GLY A 172 0.40 0.33 3.01
C GLY A 172 0.39 1.19 4.26
N SER A 173 1.05 2.34 4.17
CA SER A 173 1.10 3.33 5.25
C SER A 173 1.01 4.71 4.64
N ALA A 174 0.23 5.60 5.23
CA ALA A 174 0.23 7.00 4.83
C ALA A 174 1.66 7.61 4.81
N GLU A 175 1.90 8.49 3.85
CA GLU A 175 3.21 9.11 3.52
C GLU A 175 4.34 8.12 3.15
N ALA A 176 4.03 6.86 2.84
CA ALA A 176 5.05 5.91 2.38
C ALA A 176 5.72 6.35 1.08
N THR A 177 7.05 6.22 1.05
CA THR A 177 7.88 6.58 -0.09
C THR A 177 8.57 5.35 -0.69
N ILE A 178 8.90 5.40 -1.97
CA ILE A 178 9.76 4.41 -2.62
C ILE A 178 11.16 4.49 -2.02
N LEU A 179 11.73 5.69 -1.96
CA LEU A 179 13.04 5.94 -1.36
C LEU A 179 12.95 6.15 0.14
N ASN A 180 13.93 5.65 0.88
CA ASN A 180 14.04 5.93 2.30
C ASN A 180 14.88 7.19 2.53
N PHE A 181 14.23 8.30 2.87
CA PHE A 181 14.89 9.57 3.16
C PHE A 181 15.43 9.69 4.61
N GLY A 182 15.49 8.59 5.37
CA GLY A 182 16.08 8.56 6.71
C GLY A 182 15.18 9.13 7.81
N GLY A 183 13.92 9.47 7.49
CA GLY A 183 12.90 9.84 8.46
C GLY A 183 12.32 8.62 9.17
N ARG A 184 12.18 8.67 10.50
CA ARG A 184 11.57 7.59 11.31
C ARG A 184 10.05 7.41 11.11
N LYS A 185 9.48 8.05 10.10
CA LYS A 185 8.06 8.45 10.10
C LYS A 185 7.20 7.68 9.10
N PHE A 186 7.80 7.10 8.05
CA PHE A 186 7.06 6.47 6.95
C PHE A 186 7.59 5.06 6.67
N GLN A 187 6.71 4.15 6.27
CA GLN A 187 7.11 2.80 5.86
C GLN A 187 7.48 2.81 4.38
N SER A 188 8.77 2.77 4.06
CA SER A 188 9.21 2.79 2.67
C SER A 188 8.80 1.52 1.92
N LEU A 189 8.83 1.56 0.58
CA LEU A 189 8.62 0.39 -0.28
C LEU A 189 9.42 -0.82 0.20
N ASN A 190 10.71 -0.64 0.49
CA ASN A 190 11.58 -1.72 0.97
C ASN A 190 11.16 -2.30 2.33
N GLN A 191 10.55 -1.50 3.20
CA GLN A 191 10.03 -1.99 4.48
C GLN A 191 8.73 -2.76 4.30
N GLN A 192 7.79 -2.24 3.50
CA GLN A 192 6.53 -2.94 3.19
C GLN A 192 6.78 -4.23 2.40
N LEU A 193 7.70 -4.21 1.43
CA LEU A 193 8.14 -5.38 0.68
C LEU A 193 8.69 -6.45 1.61
N ARG A 194 9.51 -6.09 2.60
CA ARG A 194 10.00 -7.05 3.60
C ARG A 194 8.86 -7.71 4.36
N GLN A 195 7.87 -6.94 4.81
CA GLN A 195 6.71 -7.48 5.54
C GLN A 195 5.90 -8.48 4.69
N VAL A 196 5.74 -8.20 3.39
CA VAL A 196 5.08 -9.09 2.43
C VAL A 196 5.87 -10.37 2.23
N LEU A 197 7.19 -10.26 2.01
CA LEU A 197 8.05 -11.43 1.81
C LEU A 197 8.11 -12.32 3.06
N GLU A 198 8.17 -11.73 4.26
CA GLU A 198 8.06 -12.45 5.53
C GLU A 198 6.70 -13.14 5.67
N THR A 199 5.62 -12.49 5.25
CA THR A 199 4.28 -13.10 5.21
C THR A 199 4.23 -14.29 4.26
N PHE A 200 4.82 -14.18 3.07
CA PHE A 200 4.85 -15.26 2.08
C PHE A 200 5.65 -16.46 2.61
N GLN A 201 6.77 -16.21 3.30
CA GLN A 201 7.53 -17.26 3.98
C GLN A 201 6.70 -17.97 5.04
N LEU A 202 5.93 -17.25 5.86
CA LEU A 202 5.05 -17.85 6.86
C LEU A 202 3.93 -18.70 6.23
N VAL A 203 3.38 -18.28 5.09
CA VAL A 203 2.41 -19.07 4.33
C VAL A 203 3.05 -20.34 3.78
N GLN A 204 4.26 -20.25 3.21
CA GLN A 204 5.03 -21.39 2.70
C GLN A 204 5.41 -22.39 3.79
N LEU A 205 5.68 -21.91 5.02
CA LEU A 205 5.94 -22.79 6.16
C LEU A 205 4.70 -23.53 6.67
N HIS A 206 3.51 -23.00 6.40
CA HIS A 206 2.25 -23.59 6.87
C HIS A 206 1.60 -24.53 5.84
N LEU A 207 1.70 -24.20 4.56
CA LEU A 207 1.13 -24.99 3.48
C LEU A 207 2.16 -25.98 2.93
N ALA A 208 1.69 -27.05 2.28
CA ALA A 208 2.58 -27.88 1.45
C ALA A 208 3.15 -27.04 0.30
N GLU A 209 4.37 -27.35 -0.15
CA GLU A 209 5.10 -26.56 -1.16
C GLU A 209 4.26 -26.24 -2.42
N GLU A 210 3.62 -27.26 -3.00
CA GLU A 210 2.77 -27.10 -4.17
C GLU A 210 1.54 -26.23 -3.88
N SER A 211 0.87 -26.45 -2.75
CA SER A 211 -0.29 -25.64 -2.34
C SER A 211 0.09 -24.20 -2.02
N ALA A 212 1.27 -23.97 -1.44
CA ALA A 212 1.79 -22.63 -1.19
C ALA A 212 2.05 -21.92 -2.52
N ARG A 213 2.71 -22.59 -3.47
CA ARG A 213 2.94 -22.05 -4.81
C ARG A 213 1.63 -21.69 -5.50
N GLU A 214 0.68 -22.63 -5.59
CA GLU A 214 -0.64 -22.38 -6.19
C GLU A 214 -1.39 -21.21 -5.52
N PHE A 215 -1.32 -21.13 -4.19
CA PHE A 215 -1.90 -20.05 -3.42
C PHE A 215 -1.25 -18.69 -3.76
N MET A 216 0.08 -18.63 -3.86
CA MET A 216 0.80 -17.40 -4.22
C MET A 216 0.53 -16.97 -5.67
N GLU A 217 0.51 -17.91 -6.61
CA GLU A 217 0.25 -17.66 -8.04
C GLU A 217 -1.17 -17.15 -8.28
N SER A 218 -2.15 -17.64 -7.52
CA SER A 218 -3.54 -17.21 -7.58
C SER A 218 -3.85 -15.96 -6.75
N SER A 219 -2.91 -15.48 -5.94
CA SER A 219 -3.04 -14.24 -5.18
C SER A 219 -2.65 -13.02 -6.03
N ILE A 220 -3.18 -11.85 -5.66
CA ILE A 220 -2.89 -10.57 -6.32
C ILE A 220 -2.07 -9.69 -5.38
N THR A 221 -1.00 -9.11 -5.90
CA THR A 221 -0.23 -8.07 -5.20
C THR A 221 -0.45 -6.71 -5.87
N TYR A 222 -0.81 -5.70 -5.10
CA TYR A 222 -1.12 -4.34 -5.56
C TYR A 222 -0.11 -3.35 -5.00
N LEU A 223 0.51 -2.55 -5.86
CA LEU A 223 1.51 -1.55 -5.50
C LEU A 223 1.06 -0.16 -5.97
N SER A 224 1.01 0.80 -5.05
CA SER A 224 0.68 2.20 -5.34
C SER A 224 1.56 3.14 -4.51
N PHE A 225 2.62 3.67 -5.14
CA PHE A 225 3.64 4.50 -4.49
C PHE A 225 4.07 5.65 -5.40
N GLY A 226 4.94 6.53 -4.88
CA GLY A 226 5.68 7.52 -5.64
C GLY A 226 5.10 8.94 -5.50
N LYS A 227 3.81 9.08 -5.18
CA LYS A 227 3.18 10.38 -4.89
C LYS A 227 3.96 11.12 -3.80
N ASP A 228 4.23 10.45 -2.68
CA ASP A 228 4.91 11.06 -1.54
C ASP A 228 6.41 11.33 -1.79
N ASP A 229 7.07 10.56 -2.66
CA ASP A 229 8.44 10.86 -3.11
C ASP A 229 8.49 12.20 -3.87
N TYR A 230 7.49 12.46 -4.72
CA TYR A 230 7.40 13.74 -5.43
C TYR A 230 6.92 14.88 -4.55
N ILE A 231 6.04 14.64 -3.57
CA ILE A 231 5.70 15.65 -2.55
C ILE A 231 6.97 16.07 -1.79
N GLU A 232 7.79 15.12 -1.37
CA GLU A 232 9.07 15.40 -0.72
C GLU A 232 10.01 16.16 -1.66
N PHE A 233 10.12 15.73 -2.92
CA PHE A 233 10.92 16.38 -3.95
C PHE A 233 10.53 17.85 -4.18
N PHE A 234 9.23 18.15 -4.25
CA PHE A 234 8.76 19.51 -4.57
C PHE A 234 8.65 20.44 -3.36
N LEU A 235 8.18 19.93 -2.21
CA LEU A 235 7.77 20.78 -1.09
C LEU A 235 8.73 20.76 0.09
N ARG A 236 9.54 19.70 0.26
CA ARG A 236 10.36 19.50 1.46
C ARG A 236 11.85 19.55 1.11
N THR A 237 12.28 20.69 0.56
CA THR A 237 13.66 21.00 0.15
C THR A 237 14.73 20.76 1.24
N SER A 238 14.35 20.69 2.52
CA SER A 238 15.24 20.33 3.63
C SER A 238 15.85 18.92 3.53
N SER A 239 15.30 18.02 2.71
CA SER A 239 15.88 16.70 2.43
C SER A 239 17.07 16.75 1.46
N GLY A 240 17.29 17.88 0.79
CA GLY A 240 18.37 18.10 -0.16
C GLY A 240 18.27 17.26 -1.44
N ILE A 241 17.11 16.66 -1.73
CA ILE A 241 16.90 15.79 -2.90
C ILE A 241 16.96 16.59 -4.20
N THR A 242 16.38 17.79 -4.21
CA THR A 242 16.42 18.72 -5.37
C THR A 242 17.84 19.12 -5.77
N HIS A 243 18.81 19.01 -4.86
CA HIS A 243 20.22 19.26 -5.13
C HIS A 243 20.99 18.01 -5.59
N LYS A 244 20.38 16.82 -5.49
CA LYS A 244 21.03 15.52 -5.77
C LYS A 244 20.62 14.90 -7.10
N PHE A 245 19.44 15.22 -7.60
CA PHE A 245 18.88 14.61 -8.81
C PHE A 245 18.25 15.65 -9.73
N THR A 246 18.44 15.49 -11.03
CA THR A 246 17.51 16.05 -12.03
C THR A 246 16.17 15.31 -11.96
N GLY A 247 15.09 15.92 -12.49
CA GLY A 247 13.76 15.30 -12.50
C GLY A 247 13.73 13.92 -13.17
N GLN A 248 14.43 13.78 -14.30
CA GLN A 248 14.57 12.53 -15.02
C GLN A 248 15.38 11.47 -14.26
N GLU A 249 16.49 11.85 -13.61
CA GLU A 249 17.27 10.92 -12.79
C GLU A 249 16.47 10.44 -11.59
N PHE A 250 15.69 11.34 -10.97
CA PHE A 250 14.82 10.98 -9.87
C PHE A 250 13.77 9.97 -10.32
N ALA A 251 13.06 10.24 -11.42
CA ALA A 251 12.09 9.29 -12.01
C ALA A 251 12.71 7.92 -12.26
N ARG A 252 13.90 7.88 -12.89
CA ARG A 252 14.63 6.63 -13.16
C ARG A 252 14.91 5.84 -11.89
N VAL A 253 15.44 6.49 -10.85
CA VAL A 253 15.75 5.84 -9.57
C VAL A 253 14.50 5.27 -8.93
N LEU A 254 13.39 6.01 -8.91
CA LEU A 254 12.13 5.52 -8.36
C LEU A 254 11.58 4.32 -9.14
N VAL A 255 11.66 4.36 -10.47
CA VAL A 255 11.22 3.26 -11.34
C VAL A 255 12.09 2.02 -11.11
N ASP A 256 13.41 2.16 -11.05
CA ASP A 256 14.30 1.02 -10.80
C ASP A 256 13.98 0.32 -9.47
N GLN A 257 13.71 1.09 -8.40
CA GLN A 257 13.29 0.51 -7.11
C GLN A 257 11.93 -0.20 -7.18
N MET A 258 10.97 0.33 -7.93
CA MET A 258 9.68 -0.34 -8.14
C MET A 258 9.84 -1.64 -8.93
N ILE A 259 10.69 -1.65 -9.96
CA ILE A 259 10.98 -2.85 -10.76
C ILE A 259 11.70 -3.91 -9.92
N ASP A 260 12.66 -3.52 -9.08
CA ASP A 260 13.31 -4.42 -8.13
C ASP A 260 12.30 -5.05 -7.15
N ALA A 261 11.31 -4.29 -6.69
CA ALA A 261 10.24 -4.81 -5.85
C ALA A 261 9.35 -5.82 -6.60
N VAL A 262 8.98 -5.52 -7.85
CA VAL A 262 8.22 -6.44 -8.71
C VAL A 262 8.97 -7.75 -8.94
N ILE A 263 10.27 -7.69 -9.25
CA ILE A 263 11.13 -8.87 -9.41
C ILE A 263 11.23 -9.65 -8.10
N SER A 264 11.36 -8.98 -6.96
CA SER A 264 11.41 -9.63 -5.64
C SER A 264 10.12 -10.38 -5.31
N LEU A 265 8.96 -9.78 -5.59
CA LEU A 265 7.66 -10.41 -5.43
C LEU A 265 7.51 -11.63 -6.35
N TYR A 266 7.96 -11.50 -7.60
CA TYR A 266 7.99 -12.60 -8.55
C TYR A 266 8.85 -13.77 -8.06
N ASN A 267 10.05 -13.49 -7.57
CA ASN A 267 10.94 -14.52 -7.00
C ASN A 267 10.33 -15.21 -5.77
N ALA A 268 9.31 -14.60 -5.14
CA ALA A 268 8.55 -15.15 -4.04
C ALA A 268 7.20 -15.78 -4.47
N ASN A 269 7.08 -16.16 -5.75
CA ASN A 269 5.91 -16.82 -6.36
C ASN A 269 4.67 -15.94 -6.58
N ALA A 270 4.75 -14.62 -6.39
CA ALA A 270 3.66 -13.75 -6.85
C ALA A 270 3.65 -13.72 -8.38
N ARG A 271 2.48 -13.95 -8.99
CA ARG A 271 2.33 -13.94 -10.45
C ARG A 271 1.34 -12.91 -10.97
N LYS A 272 0.37 -12.46 -10.17
CA LYS A 272 -0.56 -11.39 -10.55
C LYS A 272 -0.17 -10.12 -9.80
N ILE A 273 0.39 -9.14 -10.50
CA ILE A 273 0.91 -7.91 -9.91
C ILE A 273 0.26 -6.71 -10.58
N ILE A 274 -0.27 -5.79 -9.79
CA ILE A 274 -0.87 -4.53 -10.24
C ILE A 274 0.03 -3.39 -9.77
N CYS A 275 0.50 -2.58 -10.70
CA CYS A 275 1.25 -1.36 -10.42
C CYS A 275 0.42 -0.16 -10.83
N MET A 276 0.13 0.73 -9.88
CA MET A 276 -0.58 1.97 -10.15
C MET A 276 0.41 3.07 -10.54
N GLY A 277 0.04 3.89 -11.52
CA GLY A 277 0.71 5.17 -11.76
C GLY A 277 0.40 6.18 -10.66
N ILE A 278 1.16 7.27 -10.65
CA ILE A 278 0.92 8.43 -9.80
C ILE A 278 -0.18 9.29 -10.43
N LEU A 279 -1.12 9.77 -9.63
CA LEU A 279 -2.19 10.71 -10.01
C LEU A 279 -1.64 12.04 -10.57
N PRO A 280 -2.45 12.93 -11.18
CA PRO A 280 -1.95 14.21 -11.69
C PRO A 280 -1.63 15.16 -10.53
N LEU A 281 -0.45 15.00 -9.95
CA LEU A 281 -0.03 15.64 -8.70
C LEU A 281 -0.06 17.17 -8.79
N GLY A 282 0.25 17.72 -9.98
CA GLY A 282 0.18 19.16 -10.25
C GLY A 282 -1.22 19.74 -10.14
N CYS A 283 -2.25 18.91 -10.22
CA CYS A 283 -3.65 19.31 -10.07
C CYS A 283 -4.16 19.19 -8.63
N THR A 284 -3.35 18.67 -7.68
CA THR A 284 -3.79 18.52 -6.29
C THR A 284 -3.89 19.87 -5.57
N PRO A 285 -4.87 20.05 -4.66
CA PRO A 285 -5.14 21.36 -4.04
C PRO A 285 -3.89 22.00 -3.41
N ARG A 286 -3.06 21.23 -2.70
CA ARG A 286 -1.86 21.78 -2.05
C ARG A 286 -0.77 22.17 -3.05
N ILE A 287 -0.50 21.37 -4.07
CA ILE A 287 0.51 21.72 -5.08
C ILE A 287 0.09 22.98 -5.84
N ARG A 288 -1.19 23.07 -6.20
CA ARG A 288 -1.76 24.27 -6.83
C ARG A 288 -1.56 25.51 -5.96
N TRP A 289 -1.90 25.42 -4.67
CA TRP A 289 -1.73 26.53 -3.73
C TRP A 289 -0.28 27.03 -3.67
N GLU A 290 0.70 26.13 -3.65
CA GLU A 290 2.13 26.48 -3.61
C GLU A 290 2.61 27.15 -4.90
N ARG A 291 2.10 26.71 -6.06
CA ARG A 291 2.54 27.21 -7.38
C ARG A 291 1.83 28.48 -7.84
N VAL A 292 0.56 28.66 -7.50
CA VAL A 292 -0.21 29.88 -7.77
C VAL A 292 0.33 31.07 -6.96
N ASN A 293 0.77 30.85 -5.71
CA ASN A 293 1.37 31.91 -4.90
C ASN A 293 2.82 32.24 -5.29
N SER A 294 3.49 31.36 -6.04
CA SER A 294 4.87 31.56 -6.51
C SER A 294 4.95 32.31 -7.85
N THR A 295 3.85 32.37 -8.61
CA THR A 295 3.81 32.99 -9.94
C THR A 295 2.97 34.28 -9.92
N SER A 296 3.61 35.41 -9.62
CA SER A 296 3.03 36.77 -9.67
C SER A 296 2.75 37.28 -11.10
N SER A 297 2.56 36.40 -12.08
CA SER A 297 2.40 36.74 -13.49
C SER A 297 0.97 36.43 -13.91
N GLY A 298 0.20 37.50 -14.17
CA GLY A 298 -1.22 37.48 -14.57
C GLY A 298 -1.51 36.83 -15.93
N GLY A 299 -1.07 35.59 -16.13
CA GLY A 299 -1.52 34.70 -17.19
C GLY A 299 -2.79 33.95 -16.80
N GLU A 300 -3.36 33.20 -17.76
CA GLU A 300 -4.52 32.34 -17.55
C GLU A 300 -4.31 31.45 -16.31
N ARG A 301 -5.33 31.40 -15.44
CA ARG A 301 -5.30 30.59 -14.22
C ARG A 301 -5.28 29.11 -14.62
N ASN A 302 -4.09 28.54 -14.79
CA ASN A 302 -3.97 27.11 -15.06
C ASN A 302 -4.48 26.34 -13.84
N ILE A 303 -5.35 25.36 -14.09
CA ILE A 303 -5.92 24.49 -13.06
C ILE A 303 -4.85 23.53 -12.53
N CYS A 304 -3.78 23.25 -13.27
CA CYS A 304 -2.71 22.37 -12.82
C CYS A 304 -1.33 23.04 -12.94
N ALA A 305 -0.40 22.64 -12.08
CA ALA A 305 1.02 22.95 -12.22
C ALA A 305 1.65 22.00 -13.23
N GLU A 306 1.79 22.44 -14.48
CA GLU A 306 2.25 21.58 -15.59
C GLU A 306 3.67 21.05 -15.36
N GLU A 307 4.57 21.86 -14.80
CA GLU A 307 5.94 21.45 -14.53
C GLU A 307 6.04 20.30 -13.51
N VAL A 308 5.03 20.16 -12.64
CA VAL A 308 4.91 19.01 -11.75
C VAL A 308 4.40 17.80 -12.52
N ASN A 309 3.36 18.01 -13.32
CA ASN A 309 2.73 16.95 -14.12
C ASN A 309 3.67 16.37 -15.20
N GLU A 310 4.55 17.17 -15.79
CA GLU A 310 5.57 16.70 -16.73
C GLU A 310 6.48 15.63 -16.11
N LEU A 311 6.93 15.85 -14.87
CA LEU A 311 7.77 14.89 -14.14
C LEU A 311 6.99 13.63 -13.72
N ILE A 312 5.71 13.79 -13.36
CA ILE A 312 4.84 12.65 -13.05
C ILE A 312 4.58 11.80 -14.30
N LEU A 313 4.33 12.44 -15.44
CA LEU A 313 4.15 11.76 -16.72
C LEU A 313 5.42 11.01 -17.13
N GLU A 314 6.59 11.60 -16.91
CA GLU A 314 7.87 10.95 -17.14
C GLU A 314 8.02 9.66 -16.30
N TYR A 315 7.76 9.73 -14.99
CA TYR A 315 7.77 8.56 -14.11
C TYR A 315 6.77 7.48 -14.57
N ASN A 316 5.52 7.85 -14.81
CA ASN A 316 4.47 6.91 -15.21
C ASN A 316 4.81 6.23 -16.53
N SER A 317 5.33 6.98 -17.52
CA SER A 317 5.74 6.44 -18.81
C SER A 317 6.93 5.50 -18.68
N MET A 318 7.92 5.83 -17.84
CA MET A 318 9.07 4.95 -17.60
C MET A 318 8.67 3.66 -16.88
N LEU A 319 7.83 3.76 -15.83
CA LEU A 319 7.36 2.59 -15.09
C LEU A 319 6.59 1.64 -16.01
N GLU A 320 5.67 2.17 -16.81
CA GLU A 320 4.93 1.37 -17.78
C GLU A 320 5.85 0.69 -18.79
N GLY A 321 6.80 1.44 -19.38
CA GLY A 321 7.75 0.88 -20.33
C GLY A 321 8.55 -0.27 -19.73
N ARG A 322 9.03 -0.12 -18.50
CA ARG A 322 9.77 -1.18 -17.80
C ARG A 322 8.90 -2.38 -17.43
N ILE A 323 7.64 -2.16 -17.07
CA ILE A 323 6.66 -3.25 -16.86
C ILE A 323 6.41 -4.02 -18.16
N PHE A 324 6.36 -3.33 -19.30
CA PHE A 324 6.24 -3.97 -20.61
C PHE A 324 7.46 -4.85 -20.92
N ASP A 325 8.67 -4.36 -20.64
CA ASP A 325 9.92 -5.12 -20.84
C ASP A 325 9.98 -6.38 -19.95
N LEU A 326 9.52 -6.29 -18.70
CA LEU A 326 9.46 -7.42 -17.77
C LEU A 326 8.67 -8.62 -18.30
N LYS A 327 7.78 -8.45 -19.28
CA LYS A 327 7.06 -9.57 -19.90
C LYS A 327 8.01 -10.59 -20.55
N ALA A 328 9.14 -10.12 -21.10
CA ALA A 328 10.14 -11.00 -21.70
C ALA A 328 11.03 -11.66 -20.63
N GLU A 329 11.22 -11.01 -19.50
CA GLU A 329 12.10 -11.46 -18.40
C GLU A 329 11.37 -12.40 -17.42
N LEU A 330 10.06 -12.20 -17.24
CA LEU A 330 9.21 -12.89 -16.25
C LEU A 330 8.02 -13.57 -16.97
N PRO A 331 8.24 -14.69 -17.67
CA PRO A 331 7.31 -15.23 -18.68
C PRO A 331 5.96 -15.70 -18.12
N ASP A 332 5.92 -16.14 -16.87
CA ASP A 332 4.72 -16.55 -16.15
C ASP A 332 4.12 -15.42 -15.29
N ALA A 333 4.74 -14.24 -15.22
CA ALA A 333 4.14 -13.09 -14.56
C ALA A 333 3.02 -12.47 -15.41
N LYS A 334 1.98 -11.98 -14.73
CA LYS A 334 0.89 -11.16 -15.25
C LYS A 334 0.93 -9.83 -14.51
N ILE A 335 1.66 -8.88 -15.08
CA ILE A 335 1.86 -7.56 -14.51
C ILE A 335 0.98 -6.58 -15.28
N VAL A 336 0.19 -5.80 -14.56
CA VAL A 336 -0.71 -4.78 -15.12
C VAL A 336 -0.28 -3.42 -14.59
N PHE A 337 -0.12 -2.46 -15.49
CA PHE A 337 0.03 -1.05 -15.15
C PHE A 337 -1.32 -0.35 -15.28
N CYS A 338 -1.72 0.40 -14.26
CA CYS A 338 -2.97 1.18 -14.25
C CYS A 338 -2.67 2.68 -14.14
N ASN A 339 -2.98 3.41 -15.20
CA ASN A 339 -2.74 4.83 -15.39
C ASN A 339 -3.80 5.71 -14.71
N THR A 340 -3.69 5.85 -13.38
CA THR A 340 -4.55 6.72 -12.56
C THR A 340 -4.45 8.19 -12.97
N TYR A 341 -3.28 8.64 -13.45
CA TYR A 341 -3.08 9.99 -13.99
C TYR A 341 -4.14 10.30 -15.04
N HIS A 342 -4.25 9.42 -16.05
CA HIS A 342 -5.18 9.61 -17.16
C HIS A 342 -6.63 9.60 -16.68
N GLY A 343 -6.99 8.64 -15.82
CA GLY A 343 -8.36 8.54 -15.30
C GLY A 343 -8.80 9.79 -14.52
N ILE A 344 -7.96 10.31 -13.63
CA ILE A 344 -8.29 11.53 -12.87
C ILE A 344 -8.28 12.76 -13.79
N LEU A 345 -7.36 12.84 -14.75
CA LEU A 345 -7.33 13.97 -15.69
C LEU A 345 -8.58 14.01 -16.58
N GLU A 346 -9.11 12.84 -16.98
CA GLU A 346 -10.39 12.76 -17.71
C GLU A 346 -11.54 13.34 -16.88
N VAL A 347 -11.59 13.02 -15.57
CA VAL A 347 -12.56 13.61 -14.63
C VAL A 347 -12.37 15.12 -14.52
N ILE A 348 -11.14 15.61 -14.34
CA ILE A 348 -10.85 17.06 -14.19
C ILE A 348 -11.21 17.85 -15.45
N THR A 349 -11.00 17.26 -16.64
CA THR A 349 -11.25 17.93 -17.93
C THR A 349 -12.71 17.88 -18.37
N SER A 350 -13.51 16.96 -17.84
CA SER A 350 -14.95 16.83 -18.15
C SER A 350 -15.79 16.58 -16.88
N PRO A 351 -15.72 17.43 -15.83
CA PRO A 351 -16.23 17.08 -14.51
C PRO A 351 -17.73 16.84 -14.48
N GLN A 352 -18.52 17.64 -15.22
CA GLN A 352 -19.98 17.47 -15.26
C GLN A 352 -20.40 16.13 -15.89
N ARG A 353 -19.61 15.57 -16.81
CA ARG A 353 -19.89 14.25 -17.41
C ARG A 353 -19.78 13.13 -16.36
N HIS A 354 -18.92 13.32 -15.36
CA HIS A 354 -18.63 12.33 -14.33
C HIS A 354 -19.28 12.69 -12.97
N GLY A 355 -20.14 13.72 -12.93
CA GLY A 355 -20.90 14.09 -11.72
C GLY A 355 -20.16 14.99 -10.74
N PHE A 356 -19.10 15.68 -11.16
CA PHE A 356 -18.32 16.59 -10.33
C PHE A 356 -18.60 18.06 -10.67
N GLU A 357 -18.49 18.91 -9.65
CA GLU A 357 -18.65 20.36 -9.74
C GLU A 357 -17.35 21.08 -9.38
N ASP A 358 -16.62 20.60 -8.38
CA ASP A 358 -15.38 21.21 -7.90
C ASP A 358 -14.18 20.28 -8.16
N VAL A 359 -13.31 20.71 -9.07
CA VAL A 359 -12.05 20.03 -9.43
C VAL A 359 -10.82 20.65 -8.78
N GLU A 360 -11.03 21.71 -8.02
CA GLU A 360 -10.03 22.69 -7.64
C GLU A 360 -9.72 22.67 -6.15
N THR A 361 -10.75 22.56 -5.32
CA THR A 361 -10.68 22.70 -3.87
C THR A 361 -10.73 21.35 -3.16
N ALA A 362 -10.24 21.33 -1.92
CA ALA A 362 -10.33 20.16 -1.04
C ALA A 362 -11.66 20.19 -0.28
N CYS A 363 -12.42 19.08 -0.32
CA CYS A 363 -13.65 18.98 0.46
C CYS A 363 -13.39 19.07 1.98
N CYS A 364 -12.28 18.51 2.47
CA CYS A 364 -11.87 18.59 3.86
C CYS A 364 -10.47 19.19 4.02
N GLY A 365 -10.42 20.36 4.65
CA GLY A 365 -9.17 21.08 4.95
C GLY A 365 -9.44 22.48 5.47
N LEU A 366 -8.39 23.18 5.90
CA LEU A 366 -8.46 24.59 6.32
C LEU A 366 -7.71 25.50 5.34
N GLY A 367 -8.03 26.80 5.44
CA GLY A 367 -7.52 27.82 4.54
C GLY A 367 -8.43 28.01 3.33
N GLN A 368 -8.05 28.95 2.46
CA GLN A 368 -8.81 29.21 1.24
C GLN A 368 -8.87 27.94 0.37
N GLY A 369 -10.08 27.49 0.03
CA GLY A 369 -10.31 26.26 -0.73
C GLY A 369 -9.84 24.97 -0.04
N GLY A 370 -9.64 24.99 1.28
CA GLY A 370 -9.17 23.82 2.04
C GLY A 370 -7.72 23.41 1.75
N MET A 371 -6.92 24.28 1.13
CA MET A 371 -5.64 23.89 0.53
C MET A 371 -4.41 24.03 1.46
N LEU A 372 -4.57 24.59 2.66
CA LEU A 372 -3.43 25.01 3.49
C LEU A 372 -3.08 24.00 4.58
N ILE A 373 -4.09 23.43 5.23
CA ILE A 373 -3.93 22.42 6.28
C ILE A 373 -4.89 21.28 5.95
N GLY A 374 -4.41 20.04 6.06
CA GLY A 374 -5.20 18.84 5.79
C GLY A 374 -6.40 18.67 6.72
N CYS A 375 -7.21 17.66 6.44
CA CYS A 375 -8.41 17.33 7.21
C CYS A 375 -8.08 16.91 8.66
N LEU A 376 -8.27 17.80 9.65
CA LEU A 376 -7.99 17.48 11.06
C LEU A 376 -9.12 16.68 11.73
N SER A 377 -10.34 16.76 11.18
CA SER A 377 -11.53 16.03 11.60
C SER A 377 -12.44 15.86 10.40
N THR A 378 -13.05 14.69 10.23
CA THR A 378 -14.04 14.45 9.15
C THR A 378 -15.27 15.35 9.30
N GLU A 379 -15.54 15.90 10.50
CA GLU A 379 -16.60 16.90 10.72
C GLU A 379 -16.34 18.23 10.00
N MET A 380 -15.10 18.47 9.55
CA MET A 380 -14.73 19.67 8.77
C MET A 380 -15.00 19.51 7.27
N ALA A 381 -15.40 18.32 6.83
CA ALA A 381 -15.67 18.06 5.44
C ALA A 381 -16.84 18.91 4.92
N CYS A 382 -16.77 19.24 3.64
CA CYS A 382 -17.82 19.88 2.89
C CYS A 382 -19.11 19.04 2.92
N LYS A 383 -20.27 19.67 2.65
CA LYS A 383 -21.56 18.97 2.68
C LYS A 383 -21.71 17.93 1.56
N GLU A 384 -21.18 18.24 0.37
CA GLU A 384 -21.33 17.42 -0.84
C GLU A 384 -19.95 16.88 -1.28
N GLU A 385 -19.46 15.87 -0.56
CA GLU A 385 -18.16 15.22 -0.88
C GLU A 385 -18.14 14.69 -2.32
N SER A 386 -19.21 14.05 -2.76
CA SER A 386 -19.27 13.42 -4.09
C SER A 386 -19.21 14.42 -5.26
N ALA A 387 -19.43 15.70 -5.00
CA ALA A 387 -19.30 16.76 -6.01
C ALA A 387 -17.85 17.25 -6.16
N HIS A 388 -16.93 16.85 -5.26
CA HIS A 388 -15.52 17.24 -5.28
C HIS A 388 -14.64 16.12 -5.85
N VAL A 389 -13.63 16.49 -6.62
CA VAL A 389 -12.58 15.56 -7.06
C VAL A 389 -11.66 15.20 -5.89
N TRP A 390 -11.33 16.18 -5.05
CA TRP A 390 -10.33 16.03 -3.98
C TRP A 390 -10.98 15.96 -2.60
N TRP A 391 -10.66 14.89 -1.85
CA TRP A 391 -11.03 14.78 -0.44
C TRP A 391 -10.24 15.80 0.39
N ASP A 392 -8.93 15.85 0.18
CA ASP A 392 -8.02 16.69 0.94
C ASP A 392 -6.93 17.32 0.05
N LEU A 393 -5.79 17.66 0.66
CA LEU A 393 -4.63 18.26 0.00
C LEU A 393 -4.11 17.48 -1.21
N TYR A 394 -4.22 16.14 -1.22
CA TYR A 394 -3.56 15.27 -2.21
C TYR A 394 -4.38 14.05 -2.63
N ASN A 395 -5.39 13.64 -1.85
CA ASN A 395 -6.12 12.39 -2.05
C ASN A 395 -7.48 12.64 -2.73
N PRO A 396 -7.87 11.82 -3.72
CA PRO A 396 -9.19 11.90 -4.34
C PRO A 396 -10.33 11.51 -3.38
N THR A 397 -11.54 11.97 -3.66
CA THR A 397 -12.75 11.55 -2.92
C THR A 397 -13.11 10.09 -3.17
N GLN A 398 -13.99 9.54 -2.33
CA GLN A 398 -14.55 8.21 -2.54
C GLN A 398 -15.19 8.07 -3.94
N ALA A 399 -15.84 9.14 -4.43
CA ALA A 399 -16.50 9.15 -5.73
C ALA A 399 -15.50 8.95 -6.88
N VAL A 400 -14.36 9.65 -6.85
CA VAL A 400 -13.29 9.46 -7.83
C VAL A 400 -12.66 8.07 -7.71
N ASN A 401 -12.37 7.62 -6.48
CA ASN A 401 -11.80 6.29 -6.26
C ASN A 401 -12.71 5.16 -6.76
N ARG A 402 -14.03 5.34 -6.68
CA ARG A 402 -15.00 4.41 -7.26
C ARG A 402 -14.89 4.36 -8.79
N LEU A 403 -14.88 5.50 -9.46
CA LEU A 403 -14.74 5.56 -10.93
C LEU A 403 -13.44 4.91 -11.40
N LEU A 404 -12.33 5.20 -10.70
CA LEU A 404 -11.03 4.57 -10.98
C LEU A 404 -11.08 3.05 -10.81
N ALA A 405 -11.74 2.55 -9.76
CA ALA A 405 -11.87 1.12 -9.55
C ALA A 405 -12.74 0.44 -10.62
N GLU A 406 -13.85 1.04 -11.04
CA GLU A 406 -14.71 0.53 -12.12
C GLU A 406 -13.95 0.47 -13.46
N SER A 407 -13.20 1.54 -13.76
CA SER A 407 -12.36 1.66 -14.94
C SER A 407 -11.21 0.67 -14.94
N ALA A 408 -10.55 0.49 -13.80
CA ALA A 408 -9.49 -0.49 -13.65
C ALA A 408 -10.02 -1.93 -13.74
N TRP A 409 -11.23 -2.18 -13.21
CA TRP A 409 -11.86 -3.49 -13.22
C TRP A 409 -12.24 -3.94 -14.62
N SER A 410 -13.01 -3.14 -15.35
CA SER A 410 -13.67 -3.57 -16.60
C SER A 410 -13.43 -2.65 -17.80
N GLY A 411 -12.68 -1.56 -17.63
CA GLY A 411 -12.52 -0.52 -18.66
C GLY A 411 -13.79 0.30 -18.92
N GLN A 412 -14.72 0.32 -17.96
CA GLN A 412 -15.96 1.10 -18.02
C GLN A 412 -15.83 2.40 -17.20
N GLU A 413 -16.77 3.35 -17.33
CA GLU A 413 -16.80 4.67 -16.68
C GLU A 413 -15.78 5.71 -17.19
N LEU A 414 -14.51 5.33 -17.35
CA LEU A 414 -13.46 6.14 -17.96
C LEU A 414 -12.83 5.40 -19.14
N SER A 415 -12.00 6.09 -19.92
CA SER A 415 -11.11 5.44 -20.88
C SER A 415 -10.26 4.35 -20.21
N SER A 416 -9.97 3.26 -20.92
CA SER A 416 -9.23 2.12 -20.36
C SER A 416 -7.91 2.55 -19.72
N ILE A 417 -7.85 2.53 -18.38
CA ILE A 417 -6.67 2.98 -17.63
C ILE A 417 -5.66 1.87 -17.37
N CYS A 418 -6.05 0.59 -17.47
CA CYS A 418 -5.15 -0.54 -17.21
C CYS A 418 -4.70 -1.22 -18.50
N ARG A 419 -3.44 -1.69 -18.50
CA ARG A 419 -2.79 -2.35 -19.64
C ARG A 419 -1.76 -3.39 -19.17
N PRO A 420 -1.57 -4.50 -19.91
CA PRO A 420 -2.19 -4.80 -21.22
C PRO A 420 -3.65 -5.31 -21.13
N VAL A 421 -4.12 -5.65 -19.93
CA VAL A 421 -5.48 -6.12 -19.66
C VAL A 421 -6.08 -5.36 -18.48
N ASN A 422 -7.41 -5.35 -18.36
CA ASN A 422 -8.08 -4.86 -17.16
C ASN A 422 -7.97 -5.88 -16.00
N ILE A 423 -8.34 -5.46 -14.79
CA ILE A 423 -8.19 -6.30 -13.59
C ILE A 423 -9.15 -7.48 -13.62
N GLN A 424 -10.34 -7.36 -14.21
CA GLN A 424 -11.28 -8.47 -14.36
C GLN A 424 -10.67 -9.60 -15.20
N GLU A 425 -10.02 -9.26 -16.31
CA GLU A 425 -9.28 -10.20 -17.15
C GLU A 425 -8.10 -10.80 -16.38
N LEU A 426 -7.29 -9.99 -15.68
CA LEU A 426 -6.18 -10.46 -14.85
C LEU A 426 -6.62 -11.51 -13.81
N VAL A 427 -7.75 -11.27 -13.14
CA VAL A 427 -8.33 -12.18 -12.15
C VAL A 427 -8.69 -13.53 -12.79
N SER A 428 -9.26 -13.51 -14.00
CA SER A 428 -9.69 -14.72 -14.72
C SER A 428 -8.54 -15.62 -15.20
N ILE A 429 -7.30 -15.12 -15.23
CA ILE A 429 -6.14 -15.92 -15.65
C ILE A 429 -5.89 -17.01 -14.61
N SER A 430 -6.02 -18.26 -15.04
CA SER A 430 -5.56 -19.43 -14.30
C SER A 430 -4.14 -19.80 -14.72
N PHE A 431 -3.27 -20.07 -13.75
CA PHE A 431 -2.01 -20.74 -14.01
C PHE A 431 -2.30 -22.24 -14.12
N SER A 432 -2.25 -22.76 -15.35
CA SER A 432 -2.42 -24.18 -15.61
C SER A 432 -1.20 -24.97 -15.12
N ARG A 433 -1.46 -26.16 -14.59
CA ARG A 433 -0.47 -27.15 -14.14
C ARG A 433 0.58 -27.51 -15.19
#